data_AF-A0A2D7LYZ3-F1
#
_entry.id   AF-A0A2D7LYZ3-F1
#
_cell.length_a   1.000
_cell.length_b   1.000
_cell.length_c   1.000
_cell.angle_alpha   90.00
_cell.angle_beta   90.00
_cell.angle_gamma   90.00
#
_symmetry.space_group_name_H-M   'P 1'
#
loop_
_entity.id
_entity.type
_entity.pdbx_description
1 polymer ?
#
loop_
_entity_poly.entity_id
_entity_poly.type
_entity_poly.pdbx_seq_one_letter_code
_entity_poly.pdbx_strand_id
1 'polypeptide(L)' 'MLTKRFEADNGLRASRGQPVREIDERLISASRAGVPDCAGVAVGFDRLLMLAQGRSELSQVMPFSWSLA' A
#
# COMPACT_ATOMS: atom_id res chain seq x y z
N MET A 1 -2.01 -9.46 -17.35
CA MET A 1 -0.75 -9.27 -16.59
C MET A 1 -1.02 -9.04 -15.09
N LEU A 2 -1.92 -8.13 -14.70
CA LEU A 2 -2.26 -7.89 -13.28
C LEU A 2 -2.95 -9.08 -12.57
N THR A 3 -3.92 -9.74 -13.19
CA THR A 3 -4.61 -10.91 -12.60
C THR A 3 -3.62 -11.99 -12.13
N LYS A 4 -2.67 -12.37 -13.01
CA LYS A 4 -1.61 -13.34 -12.68
C LYS A 4 -0.74 -12.90 -11.49
N ARG A 5 -0.49 -11.59 -11.34
CA ARG A 5 0.29 -11.06 -10.21
C ARG A 5 -0.49 -11.18 -8.90
N PHE A 6 -1.79 -10.92 -8.91
CA PHE A 6 -2.64 -11.09 -7.73
C PHE A 6 -2.80 -12.56 -7.34
N GLU A 7 -2.99 -13.47 -8.30
CA GLU A 7 -3.04 -14.90 -8.06
C GLU A 7 -1.73 -15.42 -7.45
N ALA A 8 -0.58 -14.95 -7.97
CA ALA A 8 0.72 -15.29 -7.42
C ALA A 8 0.92 -14.77 -5.99
N ASP A 9 0.50 -13.53 -5.69
CA ASP A 9 0.55 -13.00 -4.32
C ASP A 9 -0.35 -13.81 -3.38
N ASN A 10 -1.57 -14.15 -3.80
CA ASN A 10 -2.45 -15.02 -3.03
C ASN A 10 -1.86 -16.42 -2.79
N GLY A 11 -1.15 -16.98 -3.77
CA GLY A 11 -0.41 -18.22 -3.60
C GLY A 11 0.66 -18.11 -2.51
N LEU A 12 1.43 -17.01 -2.50
CA LEU A 12 2.45 -16.74 -1.48
C LEU A 12 1.84 -16.47 -0.09
N ARG A 13 0.67 -15.81 -0.04
CA ARG A 13 -0.07 -15.57 1.20
C ARG A 13 -0.56 -16.91 1.78
N ALA A 14 -1.17 -17.75 0.96
CA ALA A 14 -1.64 -19.07 1.36
C ALA A 14 -0.47 -19.94 1.88
N SER A 15 0.68 -19.94 1.19
CA SER A 15 1.86 -20.70 1.65
C SER A 15 2.43 -20.19 2.98
N ARG A 16 2.12 -18.95 3.38
CA ARG A 16 2.51 -18.33 4.66
C ARG A 16 1.42 -18.41 5.73
N GLY A 17 0.32 -19.12 5.47
CA GLY A 17 -0.83 -19.19 6.38
C GLY A 17 -1.57 -17.84 6.54
N GLN A 18 -1.36 -16.91 5.61
CA GLN A 18 -2.04 -15.62 5.60
C GLN A 18 -3.37 -15.73 4.85
N PRO A 19 -4.38 -14.96 5.25
CA PRO A 19 -5.65 -14.91 4.51
C PRO A 19 -5.41 -14.40 3.09
N VAL A 20 -5.97 -15.10 2.11
CA VAL A 20 -6.01 -14.64 0.73
C VAL A 20 -6.82 -13.34 0.64
N ARG A 21 -6.48 -12.49 -0.31
CA ARG A 21 -7.21 -11.25 -0.59
C ARG A 21 -8.11 -11.46 -1.79
N GLU A 22 -9.30 -10.86 -1.73
CA GLU A 22 -10.16 -10.75 -2.90
C GLU A 22 -9.46 -9.94 -3.99
N ILE A 23 -9.61 -10.39 -5.24
CA ILE A 23 -9.00 -9.73 -6.40
C ILE A 23 -9.82 -8.48 -6.74
N ASP A 24 -9.14 -7.34 -6.93
CA ASP A 24 -9.80 -6.09 -7.34
C ASP A 24 -10.16 -6.12 -8.85
N GLU A 25 -11.39 -6.50 -9.12
CA GLU A 25 -11.94 -6.55 -10.49
C GLU A 25 -12.07 -5.17 -11.13
N ARG A 26 -12.24 -4.09 -10.35
CA ARG A 26 -12.34 -2.72 -10.89
C ARG A 26 -10.99 -2.28 -11.43
N LEU A 27 -9.92 -2.53 -10.70
CA LEU A 27 -8.56 -2.23 -11.13
C LEU A 27 -8.17 -3.06 -12.36
N ILE A 28 -8.53 -4.34 -12.39
CA ILE A 28 -8.30 -5.20 -13.57
C ILE A 28 -9.04 -4.65 -14.79
N SER A 29 -10.31 -4.29 -14.63
CA SER A 29 -11.13 -3.72 -15.70
C SER A 29 -10.53 -2.42 -16.22
N ALA A 30 -10.16 -1.49 -15.33
CA ALA A 30 -9.52 -0.23 -15.70
C ALA A 30 -8.19 -0.44 -16.44
N SER A 31 -7.35 -1.37 -15.97
CA SER A 31 -6.10 -1.70 -16.66
C SER A 31 -6.32 -2.28 -18.06
N ARG A 32 -7.41 -3.03 -18.29
CA ARG A 32 -7.78 -3.57 -19.61
C ARG A 32 -8.38 -2.52 -20.53
N ALA A 33 -9.12 -1.56 -19.97
CA ALA A 33 -9.66 -0.42 -20.71
C ALA A 33 -8.56 0.51 -21.25
N GLY A 34 -7.37 0.46 -20.66
CA GLY A 34 -6.20 1.22 -21.09
C GLY A 34 -5.86 2.31 -20.10
N VAL A 35 -4.61 2.30 -19.62
CA VAL A 35 -4.02 3.35 -18.81
C VAL A 35 -2.93 3.98 -19.66
N PRO A 36 -2.87 5.32 -19.81
CA PRO A 36 -1.81 5.97 -20.56
C PRO A 36 -0.45 5.66 -19.91
N ASP A 37 0.61 5.70 -20.72
CA ASP A 37 1.96 5.52 -20.20
C ASP A 37 2.26 6.58 -19.14
N CYS A 38 2.64 6.14 -17.96
CA CYS A 38 2.80 6.99 -16.79
C CYS A 38 3.65 6.32 -15.71
N ALA A 39 4.13 7.13 -14.77
CA ALA A 39 4.82 6.66 -13.56
C ALA A 39 4.18 7.30 -12.33
N GLY A 40 4.18 6.56 -11.21
CA GLY A 40 3.65 7.01 -9.93
C GLY A 40 4.62 6.74 -8.79
N VAL A 41 4.60 7.59 -7.77
CA VAL A 41 5.40 7.46 -6.53
C VAL A 41 4.51 7.69 -5.32
N ALA A 42 4.72 6.91 -4.25
CA ALA A 42 4.07 7.10 -2.96
C ALA A 42 5.11 7.58 -1.94
N VAL A 43 4.77 8.64 -1.20
CA VAL A 43 5.64 9.23 -0.16
C VAL A 43 4.93 9.15 1.19
N GLY A 44 5.61 8.62 2.20
CA GLY A 44 5.09 8.61 3.58
C GLY A 44 5.21 9.99 4.21
N PHE A 45 4.15 10.80 4.11
CA PHE A 45 4.13 12.19 4.58
C PHE A 45 4.51 12.31 6.06
N ASP A 46 3.98 11.47 6.93
CA ASP A 46 4.28 11.54 8.37
C ASP A 46 5.76 11.30 8.66
N ARG A 47 6.40 10.37 7.92
CA ARG A 47 7.85 10.14 8.04
C ARG A 47 8.65 11.32 7.50
N LEU A 48 8.20 11.93 6.40
CA LEU A 48 8.83 13.14 5.87
C LEU A 48 8.77 14.28 6.88
N LEU A 49 7.60 14.52 7.50
CA LEU A 49 7.41 15.52 8.52
C LEU A 49 8.25 15.24 9.77
N MET A 50 8.29 13.99 10.23
CA MET A 50 9.11 13.53 11.34
C MET A 50 10.59 13.87 11.12
N LEU A 51 11.13 13.52 9.95
CA LEU A 51 12.52 13.83 9.59
C LEU A 51 12.75 15.33 9.45
N ALA A 52 11.83 16.06 8.80
CA ALA A 52 11.92 17.51 8.63
C ALA A 52 11.92 18.28 9.97
N GLN A 53 11.30 17.72 11.01
CA GLN A 53 11.30 18.27 12.37
C GLN A 53 12.41 17.70 13.28
N GLY A 54 13.30 16.85 12.76
CA GLY A 54 14.36 16.23 13.56
C GLY A 54 13.84 15.28 14.65
N ARG A 55 12.71 14.63 14.41
CA ARG A 55 12.06 13.66 15.32
C ARG A 55 12.47 12.24 14.97
N SER A 56 12.36 11.33 15.95
CA SER A 56 12.74 9.92 15.80
C SER A 56 11.55 8.96 15.84
N GLU A 57 10.37 9.43 16.23
CA GLU A 57 9.16 8.61 16.36
C GLU A 57 7.95 9.25 15.67
N LEU A 58 7.13 8.43 15.02
CA LEU A 58 5.91 8.89 14.32
C LEU A 58 4.89 9.52 15.29
N SER A 59 4.84 9.04 16.53
CA SER A 59 3.98 9.58 17.60
C SER A 59 4.24 11.08 17.86
N GLN A 60 5.44 11.57 17.57
CA GLN A 60 5.84 12.96 17.80
C GLN A 60 5.29 13.93 16.74
N VAL A 61 4.74 13.41 15.64
CA VAL A 61 4.15 14.20 14.55
C VAL A 61 2.68 13.84 14.27
N MET A 62 2.10 12.93 15.04
CA MET A 62 0.68 12.58 14.97
C MET A 62 -0.07 13.17 16.17
N PRO A 63 -1.13 13.97 15.97
CA PRO A 63 -1.90 14.55 17.08
C PRO A 63 -2.52 13.52 18.02
N PHE A 64 -2.97 12.38 17.46
CA PHE A 64 -3.49 11.23 18.19
C PHE A 64 -2.80 9.98 17.64
N SER A 65 -1.75 9.52 18.32
CA SER A 65 -1.03 8.31 17.94
C SER A 65 -1.81 7.06 18.38
N TRP A 66 -1.35 5.87 17.96
CA TRP A 66 -2.01 4.60 18.31
C TRP A 66 -2.22 4.39 19.82
N SER A 67 -1.33 4.90 20.68
CA SER A 67 -1.47 4.78 22.13
C SER A 67 -2.49 5.75 22.74
N LEU A 68 -2.99 6.70 21.96
CA LEU A 68 -3.94 7.74 22.36
C LEU A 68 -5.31 7.59 21.66
N ALA A 69 -5.46 6.62 20.76
CA ALA A 69 -6.67 6.29 20.02
C ALA A 69 -7.37 5.07 20.63
#